data_AF-A0A1G5EHQ1-F1
#
_entry.id   AF-A0A1G5EHQ1-F1
#
_cell.length_a   1.000
_cell.length_b   1.000
_cell.length_c   1.000
_cell.angle_alpha   90.00
_cell.angle_beta   90.00
_cell.angle_gamma   90.00
#
_symmetry.space_group_name_H-M   'P 1'
#
loop_
_entity.id
_entity.type
_entity.pdbx_description
1 polymer ?
#
loop_
_entity_poly.entity_id
_entity_poly.type
_entity_poly.pdbx_seq_one_letter_code
_entity_poly.pdbx_strand_id
1 'polypeptide(L)'
;MKPLVITILAIVLMLTGCGKIDEEKANVSDGASVADISVANMSIADDAGTEASDNENEAASFISHERFQKAKEDKSGNYTAFLNNEKKAKVDCDDYVFESEEKKEYDFEELKELASDSTSLRENPCDSDYRYIDCGCDGEKELLIWVSKSEYGFGFVLKDEGGELYIRYVSESGEKFYEEICEDGYVSGFGKAGASLAIYDYGYLDKDARYHLFYTCQYYLALDLVMAGIEDEDVLNNNQLLVYSFGTYGDAKSEDSMCTDEGFVDTWIKKSFIDDGYKFYSKKELKERMLKRADEIGLSKLDIDEWKEDISREFDDEEK
;
A
#
# COMPACT_ATOMS: atom_id res chain seq x y z
N MET A 1 28.94 -9.60 19.94
CA MET A 1 28.44 -8.35 19.34
C MET A 1 26.95 -8.55 19.13
N LYS A 2 26.11 -7.80 19.84
CA LYS A 2 24.66 -7.82 19.65
C LYS A 2 24.32 -6.77 18.59
N PRO A 3 23.50 -7.07 17.57
CA PRO A 3 23.05 -6.03 16.66
C PRO A 3 22.07 -5.11 17.40
N LEU A 4 22.23 -3.82 17.12
CA LEU A 4 21.39 -2.71 17.52
C LEU A 4 20.09 -2.82 16.72
N VAL A 5 18.98 -3.12 17.40
CA VAL A 5 17.62 -3.11 16.81
C VAL A 5 17.22 -1.64 16.67
N ILE A 6 17.01 -1.19 15.43
CA ILE A 6 16.45 0.13 15.12
C ILE A 6 14.98 -0.11 14.82
N THR A 7 14.13 0.08 15.82
CA THR A 7 12.67 0.10 15.70
C THR A 7 12.26 1.45 15.10
N ILE A 8 11.68 1.46 13.89
CA ILE A 8 11.08 2.66 13.30
C ILE A 8 9.58 2.63 13.59
N LEU A 9 9.21 3.33 14.65
CA LEU A 9 7.83 3.64 15.02
C LEU A 9 7.45 4.97 14.35
N ALA A 10 6.50 4.95 13.42
CA ALA A 10 5.92 6.16 12.85
C ALA A 10 4.38 6.12 12.84
N ILE A 11 3.77 5.89 14.00
CA ILE A 11 2.36 6.26 14.21
C ILE A 11 2.33 7.73 14.64
N VAL A 12 2.21 8.64 13.67
CA VAL A 12 1.84 10.03 13.95
C VAL A 12 0.31 10.10 13.96
N LEU A 13 -0.28 9.82 15.12
CA LEU A 13 -1.64 10.26 15.44
C LEU A 13 -1.64 11.78 15.64
N MET A 14 -1.75 12.56 14.56
CA MET A 14 -2.13 13.97 14.67
C MET A 14 -3.63 14.08 14.94
N LEU A 15 -4.01 13.88 16.20
CA LEU A 15 -5.26 14.41 16.75
C LEU A 15 -5.05 15.90 17.04
N THR A 16 -5.09 16.75 16.01
CA THR A 16 -5.29 18.18 16.22
C THR A 16 -6.77 18.44 16.47
N GLY A 17 -7.08 18.80 17.71
CA GLY A 17 -8.43 19.02 18.20
C GLY A 17 -9.14 20.18 17.50
N CYS A 18 -10.40 19.94 17.11
CA CYS A 18 -11.33 21.00 16.79
C CYS A 18 -11.55 21.88 18.02
N GLY A 19 -11.01 23.10 17.97
CA GLY A 19 -11.42 24.20 18.84
C GLY A 19 -12.89 24.51 18.60
N LYS A 20 -13.62 24.73 19.70
CA LYS A 20 -14.99 25.26 19.67
C LYS A 20 -14.98 26.65 19.02
N ILE A 21 -15.78 26.82 17.98
CA ILE A 21 -16.23 28.14 17.52
C ILE A 21 -17.70 28.25 17.91
N ASP A 22 -17.99 29.20 18.80
CA ASP A 22 -19.36 29.63 19.08
C ASP A 22 -19.81 30.64 18.00
N GLU A 23 -21.05 30.42 17.57
CA GLU A 23 -22.07 31.33 17.01
C GLU A 23 -21.74 32.20 15.78
N GLU A 24 -22.51 32.08 14.70
CA GLU A 24 -23.66 32.96 14.39
C GLU A 24 -24.31 32.60 13.04
N LYS A 25 -25.62 32.88 12.91
CA LYS A 25 -26.48 32.59 11.76
C LYS A 25 -26.12 33.40 10.51
N ALA A 26 -26.10 32.77 9.34
CA ALA A 26 -26.42 33.44 8.07
C ALA A 26 -26.98 32.47 7.02
N ASN A 27 -27.80 33.04 6.14
CA ASN A 27 -28.83 32.40 5.32
C ASN A 27 -28.37 31.49 4.16
N VAL A 28 -29.30 30.57 3.86
CA VAL A 28 -29.50 29.78 2.64
C VAL A 28 -29.43 30.61 1.35
N SER A 29 -28.75 30.07 0.33
CA SER A 29 -29.16 30.17 -1.08
C SER A 29 -28.51 29.06 -1.91
N ASP A 30 -29.37 28.24 -2.51
CA ASP A 30 -29.10 27.16 -3.48
C ASP A 30 -28.33 27.60 -4.73
N GLY A 31 -27.66 26.63 -5.38
CA GLY A 31 -27.58 26.61 -6.84
C GLY A 31 -26.44 25.81 -7.50
N ALA A 32 -26.76 24.57 -7.94
CA ALA A 32 -26.22 23.85 -9.12
C ALA A 32 -24.75 23.35 -9.09
N SER A 33 -24.36 22.23 -9.71
CA SER A 33 -25.04 21.06 -10.29
C SER A 33 -23.93 20.01 -10.52
N VAL A 34 -24.07 18.80 -9.98
CA VAL A 34 -23.15 17.69 -10.26
C VAL A 34 -23.76 16.85 -11.39
N ALA A 35 -22.97 16.60 -12.42
CA ALA A 35 -23.33 15.75 -13.54
C ALA A 35 -23.28 14.28 -13.12
N ASP A 36 -24.45 13.64 -13.16
CA ASP A 36 -24.66 12.20 -13.01
C ASP A 36 -24.03 11.44 -14.19
N ILE A 37 -23.16 10.47 -13.88
CA ILE A 37 -22.76 9.40 -14.82
C ILE A 37 -23.61 8.17 -14.50
N SER A 38 -24.51 7.86 -15.42
CA SER A 38 -25.42 6.71 -15.38
C SER A 38 -24.68 5.40 -15.61
N VAL A 39 -24.82 4.44 -14.71
CA VAL A 39 -24.53 3.02 -14.98
C VAL A 39 -25.85 2.25 -15.00
N ALA A 40 -26.02 1.50 -16.09
CA ALA A 40 -27.26 0.88 -16.51
C ALA A 40 -27.71 -0.28 -15.60
N ASN A 41 -28.99 -0.26 -15.25
CA ASN A 41 -29.75 -1.36 -14.67
C ASN A 41 -29.74 -2.58 -15.59
N MET A 42 -29.42 -3.75 -15.02
CA MET A 42 -29.77 -5.05 -15.59
C MET A 42 -30.86 -5.69 -14.72
N SER A 43 -32.03 -5.93 -15.32
CA SER A 43 -33.20 -6.50 -14.67
C SER A 43 -33.04 -8.00 -14.43
N ILE A 44 -33.48 -8.47 -13.26
CA ILE A 44 -33.90 -9.87 -13.09
C ILE A 44 -35.29 -9.85 -12.47
N ALA A 45 -36.24 -10.44 -13.19
CA ALA A 45 -37.55 -10.84 -12.69
C ALA A 45 -37.49 -12.34 -12.38
N ASP A 46 -38.16 -12.74 -11.31
CA ASP A 46 -39.02 -13.94 -11.14
C ASP A 46 -39.18 -14.15 -9.63
N ASP A 47 -40.38 -13.91 -9.07
CA ASP A 47 -41.60 -14.73 -9.05
C ASP A 47 -41.63 -15.71 -7.87
N ALA A 48 -42.84 -15.86 -7.36
CA ALA A 48 -43.24 -16.08 -5.98
C ALA A 48 -43.13 -17.52 -5.44
N GLY A 49 -43.20 -17.61 -4.11
CA GLY A 49 -44.14 -18.57 -3.48
C GLY A 49 -43.58 -19.58 -2.48
N THR A 50 -43.71 -19.24 -1.20
CA THR A 50 -44.47 -19.99 -0.17
C THR A 50 -44.01 -21.36 0.35
N GLU A 51 -43.98 -21.40 1.70
CA GLU A 51 -44.34 -22.48 2.63
C GLU A 51 -43.27 -23.33 3.35
N ALA A 52 -43.55 -23.45 4.65
CA ALA A 52 -42.78 -24.01 5.72
C ALA A 52 -42.76 -25.55 5.72
N SER A 53 -41.67 -26.12 6.20
CA SER A 53 -41.70 -27.41 6.90
C SER A 53 -40.48 -27.51 7.81
N ASP A 54 -40.76 -27.59 9.10
CA ASP A 54 -39.82 -28.07 10.11
C ASP A 54 -39.32 -29.47 9.73
N ASN A 55 -38.00 -29.66 9.81
CA ASN A 55 -37.43 -30.98 10.00
C ASN A 55 -36.07 -30.84 10.71
N GLU A 56 -36.08 -31.20 11.98
CA GLU A 56 -34.89 -31.47 12.78
C GLU A 56 -34.10 -32.60 12.11
N ASN A 57 -32.97 -32.24 11.54
CA ASN A 57 -31.96 -33.20 11.14
C ASN A 57 -30.62 -32.62 11.59
N GLU A 58 -29.95 -33.31 12.51
CA GLU A 58 -28.55 -33.09 12.86
C GLU A 58 -27.71 -33.22 11.60
N ALA A 59 -27.55 -32.10 10.89
CA ALA A 59 -26.58 -31.95 9.83
C ALA A 59 -25.22 -31.86 10.50
N ALA A 60 -24.55 -33.02 10.60
CA ALA A 60 -23.09 -33.03 10.59
C ALA A 60 -22.67 -32.21 9.36
N SER A 61 -22.26 -30.98 9.61
CA SER A 61 -21.78 -30.02 8.62
C SER A 61 -20.58 -30.66 7.92
N PHE A 62 -20.87 -31.29 6.78
CA PHE A 62 -19.88 -31.80 5.86
C PHE A 62 -19.29 -30.58 5.16
N ILE A 63 -18.46 -29.81 5.87
CA ILE A 63 -17.60 -28.81 5.25
C ILE A 63 -16.57 -29.62 4.46
N SER A 64 -16.89 -29.91 3.20
CA SER A 64 -15.88 -30.34 2.25
C SER A 64 -14.91 -29.18 2.12
N HIS A 65 -13.82 -29.24 2.88
CA HIS A 65 -12.68 -28.37 2.67
C HIS A 65 -12.14 -28.78 1.30
N GLU A 66 -12.54 -28.04 0.26
CA GLU A 66 -11.97 -28.21 -1.06
C GLU A 66 -10.47 -28.06 -0.93
N ARG A 67 -9.74 -29.15 -1.20
CA ARG A 67 -8.29 -29.15 -1.11
C ARG A 67 -7.72 -28.46 -2.34
N PHE A 68 -6.81 -27.52 -2.11
CA PHE A 68 -6.03 -26.92 -3.17
C PHE A 68 -5.23 -27.99 -3.91
N GLN A 69 -5.26 -27.93 -5.23
CA GLN A 69 -4.51 -28.83 -6.10
C GLN A 69 -3.15 -28.23 -6.42
N LYS A 70 -2.16 -29.08 -6.63
CA LYS A 70 -0.81 -28.64 -6.94
C LYS A 70 -0.76 -27.88 -8.28
N ALA A 71 -0.38 -26.62 -8.21
CA ALA A 71 -0.12 -25.78 -9.39
C ALA A 71 1.20 -26.15 -10.06
N LYS A 72 1.41 -25.69 -11.31
CA LYS A 72 2.64 -25.97 -12.07
C LYS A 72 3.83 -25.17 -11.51
N GLU A 73 3.53 -24.00 -10.99
CA GLU A 73 4.45 -23.01 -10.41
C GLU A 73 5.03 -23.53 -9.09
N ASP A 74 4.24 -24.27 -8.31
CA ASP A 74 4.67 -24.94 -7.08
C ASP A 74 5.49 -26.20 -7.38
N LYS A 75 6.79 -26.04 -7.65
CA LYS A 75 7.67 -27.15 -8.03
C LYS A 75 7.78 -28.19 -6.91
N SER A 76 7.91 -27.76 -5.65
CA SER A 76 8.11 -28.64 -4.49
C SER A 76 6.83 -29.28 -3.97
N GLY A 77 5.67 -28.63 -4.16
CA GLY A 77 4.42 -28.97 -3.48
C GLY A 77 4.24 -28.26 -2.13
N ASN A 78 5.19 -27.42 -1.73
CA ASN A 78 5.19 -26.80 -0.40
C ASN A 78 4.12 -25.71 -0.29
N TYR A 79 3.92 -24.90 -1.33
CA TYR A 79 2.87 -23.88 -1.33
C TYR A 79 1.49 -24.51 -1.26
N THR A 80 1.27 -25.60 -2.01
CA THR A 80 0.02 -26.38 -1.95
C THR A 80 -0.20 -27.00 -0.58
N ALA A 81 0.86 -27.52 0.06
CA ALA A 81 0.78 -28.03 1.43
C ALA A 81 0.44 -26.93 2.43
N PHE A 82 1.00 -25.72 2.26
CA PHE A 82 0.69 -24.55 3.09
C PHE A 82 -0.78 -24.14 2.97
N LEU A 83 -1.28 -23.96 1.74
CA LEU A 83 -2.67 -23.59 1.47
C LEU A 83 -3.68 -24.64 2.01
N ASN A 84 -3.26 -25.89 2.13
CA ASN A 84 -4.06 -26.97 2.74
C ASN A 84 -3.86 -27.12 4.25
N ASN A 85 -3.13 -26.21 4.91
CA ASN A 85 -2.77 -26.28 6.35
C ASN A 85 -1.97 -27.54 6.75
N GLU A 86 -1.25 -28.13 5.79
CA GLU A 86 -0.38 -29.29 6.00
C GLU A 86 1.08 -28.87 6.28
N LYS A 87 1.39 -27.58 6.11
CA LYS A 87 2.73 -26.99 6.31
C LYS A 87 2.65 -25.58 6.89
N LYS A 88 3.65 -25.21 7.71
CA LYS A 88 3.84 -23.86 8.24
C LYS A 88 4.96 -23.11 7.53
N ALA A 89 4.86 -21.79 7.52
CA ALA A 89 5.88 -20.87 7.04
C ALA A 89 6.50 -20.10 8.22
N LYS A 90 7.83 -19.93 8.20
CA LYS A 90 8.59 -19.17 9.19
C LYS A 90 8.52 -17.69 8.88
N VAL A 91 8.32 -16.86 9.89
CA VAL A 91 8.46 -15.40 9.74
C VAL A 91 9.94 -15.07 9.60
N ASP A 92 10.29 -14.49 8.46
CA ASP A 92 11.63 -13.96 8.19
C ASP A 92 11.46 -12.60 7.51
N CYS A 93 10.80 -11.68 8.20
CA CYS A 93 10.70 -10.27 7.89
C CYS A 93 10.56 -9.50 9.21
N ASP A 94 10.85 -8.20 9.18
CA ASP A 94 10.68 -7.32 10.33
C ASP A 94 9.40 -6.50 10.11
N ASP A 95 8.27 -7.07 10.52
CA ASP A 95 6.95 -6.46 10.33
C ASP A 95 6.17 -6.47 11.65
N TYR A 96 5.52 -5.34 11.94
CA TYR A 96 4.80 -5.11 13.18
C TYR A 96 3.60 -6.05 13.36
N VAL A 97 3.05 -6.60 12.27
CA VAL A 97 1.96 -7.57 12.29
C VAL A 97 2.32 -8.80 13.13
N PHE A 98 3.61 -9.16 13.18
CA PHE A 98 4.09 -10.30 13.96
C PHE A 98 4.66 -9.91 15.34
N GLU A 99 4.86 -8.63 15.65
CA GLU A 99 5.52 -8.18 16.89
C GLU A 99 4.73 -8.53 18.16
N SER A 100 3.40 -8.63 18.05
CA SER A 100 2.53 -8.92 19.19
C SER A 100 2.54 -10.38 19.62
N GLU A 101 3.07 -11.27 18.78
CA GLU A 101 3.06 -12.71 19.03
C GLU A 101 4.47 -13.26 19.26
N GLU A 102 4.65 -14.11 20.29
CA GLU A 102 5.92 -14.86 20.47
C GLU A 102 6.14 -15.93 19.39
N LYS A 103 5.21 -16.02 18.42
CA LYS A 103 5.16 -17.05 17.40
C LYS A 103 6.10 -16.73 16.25
N LYS A 104 6.75 -17.76 15.71
CA LYS A 104 7.71 -17.64 14.60
C LYS A 104 7.27 -18.33 13.33
N GLU A 105 6.16 -19.04 13.38
CA GLU A 105 5.67 -19.89 12.30
C GLU A 105 4.15 -19.85 12.25
N TYR A 106 3.58 -19.76 11.06
CA TYR A 106 2.14 -19.71 10.81
C TYR A 106 1.76 -20.75 9.76
N ASP A 107 0.62 -21.42 9.90
CA ASP A 107 -0.10 -22.02 8.77
C ASP A 107 -1.09 -21.01 8.16
N PHE A 108 -1.85 -21.43 7.14
CA PHE A 108 -2.72 -20.53 6.39
C PHE A 108 -3.91 -20.03 7.21
N GLU A 109 -4.57 -20.89 8.00
CA GLU A 109 -5.67 -20.44 8.88
C GLU A 109 -5.16 -19.50 9.98
N GLU A 110 -3.97 -19.75 10.53
CA GLU A 110 -3.39 -18.84 11.52
C GLU A 110 -3.07 -17.44 10.93
N LEU A 111 -2.73 -17.34 9.64
CA LEU A 111 -2.62 -16.03 8.97
C LEU A 111 -3.99 -15.35 8.78
N LYS A 112 -5.05 -16.12 8.53
CA LYS A 112 -6.43 -15.59 8.47
C LYS A 112 -6.92 -15.08 9.82
N GLU A 113 -6.59 -15.80 10.90
CA GLU A 113 -6.87 -15.37 12.26
C GLU A 113 -6.10 -14.09 12.60
N LEU A 114 -4.81 -14.03 12.27
CA LEU A 114 -3.97 -12.85 12.47
C LEU A 114 -4.52 -11.60 11.75
N ALA A 115 -4.89 -11.74 10.47
CA ALA A 115 -5.50 -10.68 9.68
C ALA A 115 -6.92 -10.31 10.19
N SER A 116 -7.62 -11.24 10.84
CA SER A 116 -8.94 -10.97 11.42
C SER A 116 -8.87 -10.20 12.72
N ASP A 117 -7.89 -10.52 13.57
CA ASP A 117 -7.73 -9.93 14.91
C ASP A 117 -7.20 -8.49 14.88
N SER A 118 -6.51 -8.10 13.82
CA SER A 118 -6.10 -6.72 13.59
C SER A 118 -7.27 -5.79 13.26
N THR A 119 -8.46 -6.33 12.93
CA THR A 119 -9.66 -5.55 12.60
C THR A 119 -10.66 -5.51 13.76
N SER A 120 -11.28 -4.34 14.00
CA SER A 120 -12.35 -4.20 14.99
C SER A 120 -13.67 -4.87 14.59
N LEU A 121 -13.76 -5.39 13.36
CA LEU A 121 -15.00 -5.85 12.72
C LEU A 121 -15.18 -7.37 12.84
N ARG A 122 -15.26 -7.91 14.07
CA ARG A 122 -15.24 -9.36 14.34
C ARG A 122 -16.22 -10.22 13.52
N GLU A 123 -17.35 -9.69 13.09
CA GLU A 123 -18.44 -10.47 12.48
C GLU A 123 -18.34 -10.69 10.96
N ASN A 124 -17.42 -10.02 10.25
CA ASN A 124 -17.27 -10.23 8.81
C ASN A 124 -16.45 -11.49 8.49
N PRO A 125 -16.86 -12.30 7.48
CA PRO A 125 -16.04 -13.40 7.01
C PRO A 125 -14.71 -12.87 6.47
N CYS A 126 -13.64 -13.64 6.66
CA CYS A 126 -12.35 -13.37 6.07
C CYS A 126 -12.33 -13.93 4.65
N ASP A 127 -12.11 -13.07 3.67
CA ASP A 127 -11.87 -13.47 2.29
C ASP A 127 -10.37 -13.67 2.09
N SER A 128 -10.01 -14.63 1.23
CA SER A 128 -8.60 -14.87 0.89
C SER A 128 -8.46 -15.24 -0.58
N ASP A 129 -7.42 -14.71 -1.22
CA ASP A 129 -7.02 -15.05 -2.58
C ASP A 129 -5.51 -15.36 -2.61
N TYR A 130 -5.02 -16.00 -3.66
CA TYR A 130 -3.60 -16.23 -3.85
C TYR A 130 -3.20 -16.22 -5.32
N ARG A 131 -1.96 -15.81 -5.58
CA ARG A 131 -1.33 -15.88 -6.90
C ARG A 131 0.15 -16.19 -6.78
N TYR A 132 0.72 -16.65 -7.89
CA TYR A 132 2.16 -16.86 -8.01
C TYR A 132 2.80 -15.63 -8.66
N ILE A 133 3.86 -15.11 -8.05
CA ILE A 133 4.62 -13.95 -8.52
C ILE A 133 6.10 -14.32 -8.73
N ASP A 134 6.85 -13.52 -9.48
CA ASP A 134 8.26 -13.73 -9.85
C ASP A 134 9.13 -12.65 -9.22
N CYS A 135 9.45 -12.79 -7.93
CA CYS A 135 10.24 -11.76 -7.28
C CYS A 135 11.64 -11.71 -7.90
N GLY A 136 12.10 -10.51 -8.28
CA GLY A 136 13.40 -10.32 -8.91
C GLY A 136 13.53 -10.86 -10.34
N CYS A 137 12.43 -11.22 -11.00
CA CYS A 137 12.37 -11.70 -12.38
C CYS A 137 13.38 -12.82 -12.71
N ASP A 138 13.58 -13.78 -11.79
CA ASP A 138 14.54 -14.87 -11.93
C ASP A 138 13.91 -16.18 -12.46
N GLY A 139 12.58 -16.20 -12.64
CA GLY A 139 11.81 -17.33 -13.13
C GLY A 139 11.46 -18.37 -12.06
N GLU A 140 11.86 -18.14 -10.81
CA GLU A 140 11.32 -18.84 -9.65
C GLU A 140 10.05 -18.13 -9.18
N LYS A 141 9.06 -18.91 -8.75
CA LYS A 141 7.76 -18.35 -8.36
C LYS A 141 7.62 -18.38 -6.84
N GLU A 142 7.30 -17.23 -6.28
CA GLU A 142 6.83 -17.03 -4.91
C GLU A 142 5.31 -17.12 -4.87
N LEU A 143 4.77 -17.40 -3.67
CA LEU A 143 3.34 -17.39 -3.43
C LEU A 143 2.97 -16.08 -2.71
N LEU A 144 2.13 -15.26 -3.34
CA LEU A 144 1.46 -14.14 -2.69
C LEU A 144 0.07 -14.60 -2.25
N ILE A 145 -0.21 -14.45 -0.96
CA ILE A 145 -1.53 -14.71 -0.39
C ILE A 145 -2.11 -13.40 0.08
N TRP A 146 -3.29 -13.04 -0.42
CA TRP A 146 -4.06 -11.91 0.08
C TRP A 146 -5.11 -12.42 1.07
N VAL A 147 -5.16 -11.81 2.25
CA VAL A 147 -6.13 -12.11 3.29
C VAL A 147 -6.78 -10.81 3.71
N SER A 148 -8.09 -10.69 3.52
CA SER A 148 -8.81 -9.45 3.79
C SER A 148 -10.09 -9.66 4.58
N LYS A 149 -10.44 -8.65 5.35
CA LYS A 149 -11.68 -8.55 6.10
C LYS A 149 -12.22 -7.13 5.96
N SER A 150 -13.31 -6.99 5.20
CA SER A 150 -13.81 -5.67 4.78
C SER A 150 -12.77 -4.93 3.93
N GLU A 151 -12.45 -3.68 4.26
CA GLU A 151 -11.50 -2.83 3.52
C GLU A 151 -10.05 -3.02 3.99
N TYR A 152 -9.83 -3.82 5.04
CA TYR A 152 -8.52 -4.09 5.59
C TYR A 152 -8.02 -5.45 5.12
N GLY A 153 -6.75 -5.53 4.73
CA GLY A 153 -6.15 -6.77 4.30
C GLY A 153 -4.64 -6.77 4.34
N PHE A 154 -4.08 -7.97 4.37
CA PHE A 154 -2.65 -8.22 4.35
C PHE A 154 -2.31 -9.12 3.17
N GLY A 155 -1.25 -8.77 2.46
CA GLY A 155 -0.60 -9.64 1.51
C GLY A 155 0.63 -10.28 2.15
N PHE A 156 0.77 -11.59 2.06
CA PHE A 156 1.94 -12.31 2.55
C PHE A 156 2.68 -12.93 1.38
N VAL A 157 3.95 -12.59 1.19
CA VAL A 157 4.82 -13.19 0.17
C VAL A 157 5.64 -14.32 0.81
N LEU A 158 5.38 -15.53 0.34
CA LEU A 158 6.05 -16.75 0.79
C LEU A 158 7.08 -17.20 -0.24
N LYS A 159 8.28 -17.54 0.25
CA LYS A 159 9.36 -18.15 -0.53
C LYS A 159 9.69 -19.55 -0.03
N ASP A 160 9.81 -20.51 -0.94
CA ASP A 160 10.33 -21.85 -0.67
C ASP A 160 11.85 -21.88 -0.83
N GLU A 161 12.57 -22.17 0.25
CA GLU A 161 14.01 -22.32 0.24
C GLU A 161 14.42 -23.60 0.98
N GLY A 162 15.11 -24.49 0.27
CA GLY A 162 15.62 -25.73 0.88
C GLY A 162 14.52 -26.66 1.40
N GLY A 163 13.28 -26.52 0.90
CA GLY A 163 12.15 -27.29 1.39
C GLY A 163 11.52 -26.72 2.67
N GLU A 164 11.88 -25.51 3.08
CA GLU A 164 11.21 -24.74 4.12
C GLU A 164 10.50 -23.54 3.50
N LEU A 165 9.40 -23.09 4.11
CA LEU A 165 8.68 -21.90 3.66
C LEU A 165 8.98 -20.73 4.59
N TYR A 166 9.16 -19.55 4.01
CA TYR A 166 9.42 -18.31 4.73
C TYR A 166 8.46 -17.23 4.27
N ILE A 167 7.85 -16.51 5.20
CA ILE A 167 7.17 -15.24 4.95
C ILE A 167 8.27 -14.18 4.88
N ARG A 168 8.47 -13.61 3.69
CA ARG A 168 9.59 -12.73 3.36
C ARG A 168 9.22 -11.26 3.31
N TYR A 169 7.95 -10.98 3.04
CA TYR A 169 7.38 -9.65 2.92
C TYR A 169 5.90 -9.67 3.29
N VAL A 170 5.44 -8.57 3.88
CA VAL A 170 4.04 -8.30 4.19
C VAL A 170 3.66 -6.97 3.56
N SER A 171 2.56 -6.96 2.82
CA SER A 171 1.92 -5.74 2.31
C SER A 171 0.62 -5.50 3.07
N GLU A 172 0.19 -4.25 3.16
CA GLU A 172 -1.03 -3.88 3.90
C GLU A 172 -1.97 -3.04 3.03
N SER A 173 -3.27 -3.20 3.26
CA SER A 173 -4.31 -2.33 2.74
C SER A 173 -5.35 -2.01 3.81
N GLY A 174 -5.90 -0.81 3.71
CA GLY A 174 -6.97 -0.28 4.56
C GLY A 174 -7.78 0.78 3.84
N GLU A 175 -8.67 1.46 4.57
CA GLU A 175 -9.57 2.48 3.99
C GLU A 175 -8.81 3.65 3.30
N LYS A 176 -7.62 3.98 3.80
CA LYS A 176 -6.86 5.18 3.40
C LYS A 176 -5.50 4.89 2.80
N PHE A 177 -5.13 3.63 2.66
CA PHE A 177 -3.88 3.23 2.09
C PHE A 177 -4.01 1.84 1.48
N TYR A 178 -3.24 1.56 0.46
CA TYR A 178 -3.14 0.23 -0.12
C TYR A 178 -1.75 0.04 -0.65
N GLU A 179 -1.33 -1.21 -0.70
CA GLU A 179 -0.11 -1.62 -1.38
C GLU A 179 -0.43 -2.78 -2.34
N GLU A 180 0.03 -2.63 -3.57
CA GLU A 180 -0.13 -3.60 -4.64
C GLU A 180 1.23 -4.20 -5.01
N ILE A 181 1.25 -5.52 -5.20
CA ILE A 181 2.43 -6.27 -5.65
C ILE A 181 2.13 -6.90 -7.01
N CYS A 182 2.78 -6.44 -8.07
CA CYS A 182 2.62 -6.96 -9.43
C CYS A 182 3.17 -8.39 -9.59
N GLU A 183 2.89 -9.03 -10.72
CA GLU A 183 3.32 -10.42 -10.99
C GLU A 183 4.83 -10.60 -11.07
N ASP A 184 5.59 -9.53 -11.28
CA ASP A 184 7.05 -9.48 -11.37
C ASP A 184 7.72 -8.94 -10.09
N GLY A 185 6.93 -8.77 -9.02
CA GLY A 185 7.39 -8.28 -7.73
C GLY A 185 7.60 -6.77 -7.67
N TYR A 186 7.17 -5.98 -8.65
CA TYR A 186 7.06 -4.53 -8.49
C TYR A 186 6.01 -4.20 -7.42
N VAL A 187 6.30 -3.20 -6.59
CA VAL A 187 5.45 -2.81 -5.46
C VAL A 187 5.10 -1.33 -5.58
N SER A 188 3.81 -1.03 -5.56
CA SER A 188 3.29 0.34 -5.53
C SER A 188 2.32 0.51 -4.37
N GLY A 189 2.61 1.47 -3.51
CA GLY A 189 1.80 1.88 -2.38
C GLY A 189 1.17 3.24 -2.60
N PHE A 190 -0.02 3.43 -2.04
CA PHE A 190 -0.68 4.73 -1.89
C PHE A 190 -1.17 4.87 -0.46
N GLY A 191 -1.09 6.06 0.10
CA GLY A 191 -1.62 6.38 1.41
C GLY A 191 -2.08 7.82 1.53
N LYS A 192 -3.13 8.07 2.32
CA LYS A 192 -3.60 9.40 2.67
C LYS A 192 -3.16 9.76 4.10
N ALA A 193 -2.30 10.77 4.23
CA ALA A 193 -1.81 11.28 5.51
C ALA A 193 -2.44 12.63 5.85
N GLY A 194 -3.73 12.61 6.21
CA GLY A 194 -4.50 13.82 6.52
C GLY A 194 -5.31 14.34 5.33
N ALA A 195 -5.91 15.53 5.46
CA ALA A 195 -6.79 16.07 4.42
C ALA A 195 -6.01 16.53 3.16
N SER A 196 -4.78 16.99 3.35
CA SER A 196 -4.01 17.73 2.35
C SER A 196 -2.77 16.98 1.85
N LEU A 197 -2.58 15.70 2.19
CA LEU A 197 -1.38 14.94 1.80
C LEU A 197 -1.74 13.52 1.35
N ALA A 198 -1.29 13.19 0.15
CA ALA A 198 -1.21 11.83 -0.37
C ALA A 198 0.26 11.41 -0.47
N ILE A 199 0.54 10.13 -0.24
CA ILE A 199 1.87 9.54 -0.26
C ILE A 199 1.80 8.37 -1.23
N TYR A 200 2.81 8.26 -2.08
CA TYR A 200 3.00 7.13 -2.98
C TYR A 200 4.37 6.53 -2.69
N ASP A 201 4.43 5.22 -2.53
CA ASP A 201 5.67 4.49 -2.31
C ASP A 201 5.89 3.53 -3.47
N TYR A 202 7.10 3.51 -4.02
CA TYR A 202 7.45 2.63 -5.13
C TYR A 202 8.67 1.81 -4.75
N GLY A 203 8.66 0.53 -5.07
CA GLY A 203 9.76 -0.39 -4.77
C GLY A 203 9.61 -1.69 -5.53
N TYR A 204 10.43 -2.67 -5.16
CA TYR A 204 10.35 -4.01 -5.72
C TYR A 204 10.84 -5.06 -4.73
N LEU A 205 10.42 -6.30 -4.95
CA LEU A 205 10.90 -7.49 -4.27
C LEU A 205 12.04 -8.12 -5.09
N ASP A 206 13.22 -8.28 -4.49
CA ASP A 206 14.32 -8.99 -5.15
C ASP A 206 14.09 -10.50 -5.21
N LYS A 207 15.03 -11.25 -5.79
CA LYS A 207 14.96 -12.71 -5.90
C LYS A 207 14.81 -13.45 -4.56
N ASP A 208 15.14 -12.82 -3.43
CA ASP A 208 14.98 -13.40 -2.10
C ASP A 208 13.69 -12.86 -1.41
N ALA A 209 12.81 -12.25 -2.21
CA ALA A 209 11.59 -11.55 -1.81
C ALA A 209 11.84 -10.46 -0.74
N ARG A 210 12.99 -9.77 -0.83
CA ARG A 210 13.30 -8.62 0.02
C ARG A 210 12.88 -7.34 -0.66
N TYR A 211 12.17 -6.49 0.08
CA TYR A 211 11.74 -5.20 -0.41
C TYR A 211 12.90 -4.20 -0.49
N HIS A 212 12.98 -3.51 -1.62
CA HIS A 212 13.88 -2.40 -1.86
C HIS A 212 13.08 -1.17 -2.26
N LEU A 213 13.10 -0.14 -1.42
CA LEU A 213 12.48 1.15 -1.74
C LEU A 213 13.18 1.80 -2.94
N PHE A 214 12.39 2.09 -3.97
CA PHE A 214 12.83 2.88 -5.11
C PHE A 214 12.76 4.37 -4.78
N TYR A 215 11.55 4.90 -4.60
CA TYR A 215 11.32 6.26 -4.12
C TYR A 215 9.93 6.41 -3.49
N THR A 216 9.79 7.44 -2.67
CA THR A 216 8.52 7.92 -2.13
C THR A 216 8.20 9.27 -2.80
N CYS A 217 6.92 9.50 -3.11
CA CYS A 217 6.39 10.78 -3.56
C CYS A 217 5.31 11.26 -2.59
N GLN A 218 5.52 12.44 -2.01
CA GLN A 218 4.56 13.12 -1.15
C GLN A 218 3.89 14.22 -1.97
N TYR A 219 2.59 14.07 -2.16
CA TYR A 219 1.76 15.02 -2.88
C TYR A 219 0.92 15.83 -1.92
N TYR A 220 1.36 17.07 -1.69
CA TYR A 220 0.66 18.06 -0.91
C TYR A 220 -0.38 18.76 -1.78
N LEU A 221 -1.65 18.56 -1.44
CA LEU A 221 -2.81 19.23 -2.04
C LEU A 221 -2.95 20.68 -1.56
N ALA A 222 -2.42 20.96 -0.36
CA ALA A 222 -2.29 22.28 0.24
C ALA A 222 -0.98 22.32 1.04
N LEU A 223 -0.41 23.52 1.21
CA LEU A 223 0.90 23.73 1.86
C LEU A 223 0.80 23.93 3.38
N ASP A 224 -0.41 23.89 3.94
CA ASP A 224 -0.70 24.11 5.36
C ASP A 224 0.04 23.12 6.29
N LEU A 225 0.26 21.90 5.81
CA LEU A 225 0.98 20.86 6.54
C LEU A 225 2.51 21.04 6.55
N VAL A 226 3.08 21.78 5.60
CA VAL A 226 4.54 21.88 5.42
C VAL A 226 5.10 23.24 5.80
N MET A 227 4.28 24.29 5.71
CA MET A 227 4.74 25.66 5.89
C MET A 227 4.16 26.29 7.15
N ALA A 228 4.88 26.15 8.27
CA ALA A 228 4.57 26.91 9.47
C ALA A 228 4.89 28.40 9.25
N GLY A 229 3.89 29.28 9.43
CA GLY A 229 4.08 30.73 9.45
C GLY A 229 3.70 31.49 8.17
N ILE A 230 3.13 30.81 7.17
CA ILE A 230 2.36 31.50 6.12
C ILE A 230 0.94 31.70 6.63
N GLU A 231 0.48 32.95 6.65
CA GLU A 231 -0.89 33.29 7.07
C GLU A 231 -1.84 33.48 5.88
N ASP A 232 -1.33 33.48 4.65
CA ASP A 232 -2.13 33.65 3.44
C ASP A 232 -2.81 32.33 3.06
N GLU A 233 -4.11 32.22 3.40
CA GLU A 233 -4.92 31.04 3.13
C GLU A 233 -5.06 30.73 1.64
N ASP A 234 -5.10 31.74 0.76
CA ASP A 234 -5.22 31.52 -0.67
C ASP A 234 -3.93 30.87 -1.20
N VAL A 235 -2.78 31.30 -0.70
CA VAL A 235 -1.49 30.68 -1.02
C VAL A 235 -1.43 29.25 -0.50
N LEU A 236 -1.83 29.00 0.75
CA LEU A 236 -1.78 27.66 1.34
C LEU A 236 -2.70 26.67 0.61
N ASN A 237 -3.91 27.10 0.24
CA ASN A 237 -4.94 26.22 -0.30
C ASN A 237 -4.87 26.01 -1.82
N ASN A 238 -4.25 26.93 -2.57
CA ASN A 238 -4.20 26.87 -4.03
C ASN A 238 -2.84 26.47 -4.60
N ASN A 239 -1.85 26.16 -3.75
CA ASN A 239 -0.56 25.64 -4.20
C ASN A 239 -0.43 24.16 -3.86
N GLN A 240 -0.02 23.40 -4.85
CA GLN A 240 0.27 21.97 -4.72
C GLN A 240 1.77 21.75 -4.81
N LEU A 241 2.27 20.73 -4.12
CA LEU A 241 3.69 20.40 -4.10
C LEU A 241 3.90 18.90 -4.16
N LEU A 242 4.78 18.46 -5.05
CA LEU A 242 5.32 17.11 -5.09
C LEU A 242 6.73 17.12 -4.48
N VAL A 243 6.94 16.28 -3.47
CA VAL A 243 8.24 16.05 -2.83
C VAL A 243 8.63 14.59 -3.01
N TYR A 244 9.77 14.35 -3.63
CA TYR A 244 10.32 13.01 -3.83
C TYR A 244 11.45 12.74 -2.83
N SER A 245 11.54 11.51 -2.32
CA SER A 245 12.63 11.06 -1.45
C SER A 245 13.02 9.61 -1.74
N PHE A 246 14.27 9.24 -1.41
CA PHE A 246 14.74 7.84 -1.46
C PHE A 246 14.62 7.11 -0.12
N GLY A 247 13.91 7.71 0.84
CA GLY A 247 13.58 7.13 2.15
C GLY A 247 12.08 7.16 2.37
N THR A 248 11.61 6.37 3.32
CA THR A 248 10.18 6.23 3.66
C THR A 248 9.64 7.46 4.37
N TYR A 249 8.32 7.60 4.34
CA TYR A 249 7.62 8.66 5.07
C TYR A 249 7.88 8.55 6.59
N GLY A 250 8.42 9.62 7.18
CA GLY A 250 8.87 9.65 8.59
C GLY A 250 10.35 9.97 8.75
N ASP A 251 11.17 9.60 7.76
CA ASP A 251 12.56 10.04 7.63
C ASP A 251 12.67 11.42 6.93
N ALA A 252 11.53 12.08 6.71
CA ALA A 252 11.23 13.10 5.70
C ALA A 252 11.87 14.49 5.87
N LYS A 253 12.81 14.66 6.82
CA LYS A 253 13.79 15.76 6.76
C LYS A 253 15.19 15.21 6.48
N SER A 254 15.27 14.16 5.67
CA SER A 254 16.54 13.72 5.12
C SER A 254 17.04 14.77 4.14
N GLU A 255 18.36 14.89 4.00
CA GLU A 255 19.00 15.80 3.04
C GLU A 255 18.63 15.50 1.57
N ASP A 256 17.74 14.53 1.33
CA ASP A 256 17.39 13.94 0.05
C ASP A 256 15.95 14.25 -0.39
N SER A 257 15.23 15.17 0.29
CA SER A 257 13.93 15.67 -0.18
C SER A 257 14.11 16.57 -1.40
N MET A 258 13.46 16.20 -2.51
CA MET A 258 13.60 16.83 -3.83
C MET A 258 12.25 17.33 -4.33
N CYS A 259 12.17 18.58 -4.77
CA CYS A 259 10.97 19.17 -5.36
C CYS A 259 11.21 19.52 -6.82
N THR A 260 10.13 19.61 -7.61
CA THR A 260 10.19 20.19 -8.96
C THR A 260 10.35 21.70 -8.89
N ASP A 261 11.16 22.26 -9.79
CA ASP A 261 11.26 23.71 -10.04
C ASP A 261 9.97 24.29 -10.64
N GLU A 262 9.14 23.44 -11.22
CA GLU A 262 7.86 23.76 -11.84
C GLU A 262 6.75 23.80 -10.79
N GLY A 263 5.85 24.79 -10.88
CA GLY A 263 4.64 24.87 -10.06
C GLY A 263 4.56 26.06 -9.08
N PHE A 264 5.69 26.66 -8.71
CA PHE A 264 5.68 27.83 -7.83
C PHE A 264 5.52 29.13 -8.62
N VAL A 265 4.31 29.69 -8.59
CA VAL A 265 4.04 31.04 -9.13
C VAL A 265 4.77 32.11 -8.31
N ASP A 266 4.89 31.87 -6.99
CA ASP A 266 5.45 32.82 -6.04
C ASP A 266 6.88 32.45 -5.61
N THR A 267 7.84 33.26 -6.04
CA THR A 267 9.27 33.07 -5.75
C THR A 267 9.63 33.06 -4.25
N TRP A 268 8.80 33.67 -3.39
CA TRP A 268 9.06 33.72 -1.95
C TRP A 268 8.69 32.41 -1.24
N ILE A 269 7.66 31.70 -1.71
CA ILE A 269 7.28 30.37 -1.19
C ILE A 269 8.42 29.39 -1.44
N LYS A 270 8.91 29.36 -2.68
CA LYS A 270 10.08 28.55 -3.06
C LYS A 270 11.28 28.85 -2.17
N LYS A 271 11.51 30.13 -1.86
CA LYS A 271 12.59 30.53 -0.95
C LYS A 271 12.41 29.93 0.44
N SER A 272 11.20 29.95 1.01
CA SER A 272 10.92 29.34 2.31
C SER A 272 11.23 27.84 2.33
N PHE A 273 10.87 27.09 1.27
CA PHE A 273 11.26 25.68 1.16
C PHE A 273 12.77 25.49 1.09
N ILE A 274 13.49 26.34 0.34
CA ILE A 274 14.96 26.29 0.30
C ILE A 274 15.55 26.58 1.68
N ASP A 275 15.02 27.57 2.40
CA ASP A 275 15.44 27.94 3.75
C ASP A 275 15.18 26.78 4.75
N ASP A 276 14.16 25.96 4.50
CA ASP A 276 13.84 24.73 5.25
C ASP A 276 14.64 23.48 4.81
N GLY A 277 15.53 23.62 3.83
CA GLY A 277 16.46 22.58 3.40
C GLY A 277 16.03 21.77 2.18
N TYR A 278 14.89 22.09 1.56
CA TYR A 278 14.44 21.41 0.35
C TYR A 278 15.32 21.78 -0.85
N LYS A 279 15.58 20.78 -1.70
CA LYS A 279 16.33 20.97 -2.95
C LYS A 279 15.36 20.96 -4.13
N PHE A 280 15.57 21.88 -5.05
CA PHE A 280 14.75 22.00 -6.25
C PHE A 280 15.53 21.56 -7.47
N TYR A 281 14.84 20.87 -8.38
CA TYR A 281 15.39 20.31 -9.60
C TYR A 281 14.40 20.49 -10.75
N SER A 282 14.92 20.60 -11.96
CA SER A 282 14.09 20.40 -13.16
C SER A 282 13.57 18.95 -13.22
N LYS A 283 12.45 18.71 -13.92
CA LYS A 283 11.96 17.35 -14.16
C LYS A 283 13.01 16.43 -14.76
N LYS A 284 13.81 16.96 -15.70
CA LYS A 284 14.94 16.25 -16.30
C LYS A 284 15.97 15.79 -15.25
N GLU A 285 16.35 16.67 -14.33
CA GLU A 285 17.31 16.33 -13.27
C GLU A 285 16.73 15.31 -12.28
N LEU A 286 15.43 15.38 -11.97
CA LEU A 286 14.75 14.35 -11.17
C LEU A 286 14.74 13.01 -11.90
N LYS A 287 14.38 12.98 -13.18
CA LYS A 287 14.42 11.76 -14.00
C LYS A 287 15.81 11.11 -14.00
N GLU A 288 16.86 11.90 -14.22
CA GLU A 288 18.25 11.41 -14.18
C GLU A 288 18.61 10.82 -12.80
N ARG A 289 18.14 11.42 -11.71
CA ARG A 289 18.33 10.91 -10.35
C ARG A 289 17.57 9.62 -10.10
N MET A 290 16.33 9.53 -10.56
CA MET A 290 15.52 8.31 -10.44
C MET A 290 16.14 7.15 -11.24
N LEU A 291 16.58 7.40 -12.47
CA LEU A 291 17.29 6.40 -13.27
C LEU A 291 18.57 5.92 -12.58
N LYS A 292 19.35 6.85 -12.03
CA LYS A 292 20.55 6.51 -11.25
C LYS A 292 20.22 5.69 -9.99
N ARG A 293 19.13 6.02 -9.29
CA ARG A 293 18.66 5.25 -8.13
C ARG A 293 18.26 3.84 -8.53
N ALA A 294 17.53 3.67 -9.64
CA ALA A 294 17.16 2.35 -10.17
C ALA A 294 18.40 1.48 -10.46
N ASP A 295 19.47 2.07 -11.02
CA ASP A 295 20.77 1.38 -11.21
C ASP A 295 21.44 1.00 -9.89
N GLU A 296 21.41 1.89 -8.89
CA GLU A 296 22.05 1.70 -7.58
C GLU A 296 21.43 0.56 -6.78
N ILE A 297 20.10 0.47 -6.78
CA ILE A 297 19.37 -0.61 -6.09
C ILE A 297 19.32 -1.90 -6.92
N GLY A 298 19.52 -1.81 -8.24
CA GLY A 298 19.54 -2.96 -9.13
C GLY A 298 18.23 -3.21 -9.88
N LEU A 299 17.21 -2.37 -9.66
CA LEU A 299 15.92 -2.41 -10.36
C LEU A 299 16.08 -2.33 -11.88
N SER A 300 17.02 -1.53 -12.38
CA SER A 300 17.24 -1.35 -13.83
C SER A 300 17.73 -2.60 -14.56
N LYS A 301 18.17 -3.62 -13.82
CA LYS A 301 18.63 -4.91 -14.35
C LYS A 301 17.50 -5.93 -14.42
N LEU A 302 16.34 -5.62 -13.84
CA LEU A 302 15.16 -6.46 -13.85
C LEU A 302 14.30 -6.14 -15.07
N ASP A 303 13.61 -7.16 -15.58
CA ASP A 303 12.71 -7.03 -16.71
C ASP A 303 11.29 -6.66 -16.23
N ILE A 304 11.23 -5.55 -15.48
CA ILE A 304 10.01 -4.92 -14.95
C ILE A 304 9.77 -3.67 -15.81
N ASP A 305 8.59 -3.54 -16.40
CA ASP A 305 8.26 -2.41 -17.27
C ASP A 305 7.55 -1.29 -16.51
N GLU A 306 6.81 -1.64 -15.46
CA GLU A 306 5.97 -0.80 -14.62
C GLU A 306 6.76 0.39 -14.05
N TRP A 307 7.97 0.17 -13.52
CA TRP A 307 8.79 1.27 -12.99
C TRP A 307 9.25 2.24 -14.08
N LYS A 308 9.46 1.77 -15.33
CA LYS A 308 9.83 2.63 -16.46
C LYS A 308 8.63 3.46 -16.90
N GLU A 309 7.45 2.85 -16.90
CA GLU A 309 6.19 3.54 -17.19
C GLU A 309 5.91 4.62 -16.15
N ASP A 310 6.11 4.33 -14.85
CA ASP A 310 5.95 5.30 -13.77
C ASP A 310 6.88 6.50 -13.94
N ILE A 311 8.18 6.26 -14.20
CA ILE A 311 9.15 7.35 -14.46
C ILE A 311 8.80 8.15 -15.71
N SER A 312 8.35 7.48 -16.77
CA SER A 312 7.98 8.16 -18.01
C SER A 312 6.72 9.01 -17.82
N ARG A 313 5.70 8.46 -17.16
CA ARG A 313 4.45 9.16 -16.85
C ARG A 313 4.67 10.40 -15.99
N GLU A 314 5.61 10.32 -15.03
CA GLU A 314 5.86 11.40 -14.09
C GLU A 314 6.74 12.52 -14.68
N PHE A 315 7.77 12.15 -15.43
CA PHE A 315 8.85 13.08 -15.78
C PHE A 315 9.03 13.36 -17.27
N ASP A 316 8.39 12.61 -18.16
CA ASP A 316 8.36 12.98 -19.58
C ASP A 316 7.31 14.06 -19.80
N ASP A 317 7.74 15.13 -20.47
CA ASP A 317 6.81 16.13 -20.94
C ASP A 317 5.86 15.45 -21.93
N GLU A 318 4.56 15.49 -21.67
CA GLU A 318 3.58 15.26 -22.73
C GLU A 318 3.91 16.29 -23.82
N GLU A 319 4.50 15.86 -24.94
CA GLU A 319 4.65 16.71 -26.12
C GLU A 319 3.24 17.20 -26.50
N LYS A 320 2.89 18.41 -26.06
CA LYS A 320 1.65 19.12 -26.37
C LYS A 320 1.80 19.97 -27.61
#